data_AF-A0A257J6V8-F1
#
_entry.id   AF-A0A257J6V8-F1
#
_cell.length_a   1.000
_cell.length_b   1.000
_cell.length_c   1.000
_cell.angle_alpha   90.00
_cell.angle_beta   90.00
_cell.angle_gamma   90.00
#
_symmetry.space_group_name_H-M   'P 1'
#
loop_
_entity.id
_entity.type
_entity.pdbx_description
1 polymer ?
#
loop_
_entity_poly.entity_id
_entity_poly.type
_entity_poly.pdbx_seq_one_letter_code
_entity_poly.pdbx_strand_id
1 'polypeptide(L)' 'MPPAARQPCELFVLPKDATEADLDRGFVLRGAQIVACDSARRLAVETFDAQQALGRPPRPGWFQRLLSGPP' A
#
# COMPACT_ATOMS: atom_id res chain seq x y z
N MET A 1 -5.12 6.84 -0.45
CA MET A 1 -3.95 5.93 -0.43
C MET A 1 -2.95 6.40 0.63
N PRO A 2 -2.60 5.54 1.61
CA PRO A 2 -1.72 5.90 2.72
C PRO A 2 -0.28 6.16 2.26
N PRO A 3 0.51 7.01 2.94
CA PRO A 3 1.92 7.28 2.59
C PRO A 3 2.80 6.02 2.58
N ALA A 4 2.54 5.05 3.46
CA ALA A 4 3.28 3.79 3.53
C ALA A 4 3.10 2.95 2.25
N ALA A 5 1.92 2.95 1.63
CA ALA A 5 1.66 2.21 0.38
C ALA A 5 2.37 2.82 -0.85
N ARG A 6 2.83 4.07 -0.74
CA ARG A 6 3.53 4.81 -1.79
C ARG A 6 5.05 4.73 -1.68
N GLN A 7 5.58 4.06 -0.66
CA GLN A 7 7.02 3.87 -0.54
C GLN A 7 7.54 3.08 -1.75
N PRO A 8 8.69 3.48 -2.31
CA PRO A 8 9.31 2.75 -3.41
C PRO A 8 9.69 1.35 -2.95
N CYS A 9 9.53 0.35 -3.83
CA CYS A 9 10.03 -0.98 -3.56
C CYS A 9 11.55 -0.99 -3.63
N GLU A 10 12.17 -1.83 -2.81
CA GLU A 10 13.56 -2.18 -3.00
C GLU A 10 13.74 -2.85 -4.38
N LEU A 11 14.83 -2.50 -5.05
CA LEU A 11 15.20 -3.05 -6.34
C LEU A 11 16.70 -3.32 -6.32
N PHE A 12 17.07 -4.60 -6.45
CA PHE A 12 18.44 -4.97 -6.69
C PHE A 12 18.90 -4.39 -8.03
N VAL A 13 20.02 -3.66 -8.00
CA VAL A 13 20.64 -3.06 -9.18
C VAL A 13 21.95 -3.80 -9.44
N LEU A 14 22.14 -4.22 -10.69
CA LEU A 14 23.38 -4.88 -11.08
C LEU A 14 24.55 -3.89 -11.01
N PRO A 15 25.71 -4.31 -10.47
CA PRO A 15 26.92 -3.50 -10.55
C PRO A 15 27.39 -3.36 -12.00
N LYS A 16 28.22 -2.34 -12.25
CA LYS A 16 28.68 -2.01 -13.62
C LYS A 16 29.42 -3.16 -14.30
N ASP A 17 30.23 -3.90 -13.54
CA ASP A 17 31.03 -5.03 -14.01
C ASP A 17 30.43 -6.36 -13.52
N ALA A 18 29.10 -6.49 -13.61
CA ALA A 18 28.37 -7.66 -13.13
C ALA A 18 28.80 -8.95 -13.84
N THR A 19 28.91 -10.01 -13.06
CA THR A 19 29.15 -11.39 -13.51
C THR A 19 27.83 -12.15 -13.68
N GLU A 20 27.89 -13.35 -14.26
CA GLU A 20 26.73 -14.24 -14.33
C GLU A 20 26.21 -14.62 -12.94
N ALA A 21 27.10 -14.80 -11.96
CA ALA A 21 26.71 -15.07 -10.58
C ALA A 21 25.93 -13.89 -9.94
N ASP A 22 26.19 -12.65 -10.36
CA ASP A 22 25.44 -11.47 -9.90
C ASP A 22 24.02 -11.46 -10.50
N LEU A 23 23.85 -11.97 -11.73
CA LEU A 23 22.52 -12.14 -12.34
C LEU A 23 21.69 -13.17 -11.59
N ASP A 24 22.26 -14.34 -11.29
CA ASP A 24 21.57 -15.41 -10.55
C ASP A 24 21.16 -14.92 -9.16
N ARG A 25 22.08 -14.26 -8.46
CA ARG A 25 21.80 -13.64 -7.17
C ARG A 25 20.69 -12.59 -7.28
N GLY A 26 20.79 -11.70 -8.25
CA GLY A 26 19.80 -10.65 -8.48
C GLY A 26 18.42 -11.20 -8.80
N PHE A 27 18.34 -12.27 -9.59
CA PHE A 27 17.09 -12.94 -9.94
C PHE A 27 16.39 -13.53 -8.70
N VAL A 28 17.14 -14.27 -7.88
CA VAL A 28 16.59 -14.85 -6.64
C VAL A 28 16.18 -13.75 -5.64
N LEU A 29 17.02 -12.73 -5.45
CA LEU A 29 16.71 -11.60 -4.57
C LEU A 29 15.48 -10.83 -5.04
N ARG A 30 15.31 -10.68 -6.36
CA ARG A 30 14.20 -9.93 -6.92
C ARG A 30 12.85 -10.53 -6.54
N GLY A 31 12.74 -11.86 -6.53
CA GLY A 31 11.54 -12.55 -6.08
C GLY A 31 11.16 -12.17 -4.65
N ALA A 32 12.13 -12.21 -3.73
CA ALA A 32 11.93 -11.84 -2.33
C ALA A 32 11.53 -10.35 -2.17
N GLN A 33 12.21 -9.45 -2.88
CA GLN A 33 11.91 -8.01 -2.86
C GLN A 33 10.47 -7.70 -3.32
N ILE A 34 9.96 -8.40 -4.34
CA ILE A 34 8.59 -8.22 -4.84
C ILE A 34 7.58 -8.65 -3.76
N VAL A 35 7.75 -9.85 -3.18
CA VAL A 35 6.83 -10.36 -2.16
C VAL A 35 6.81 -9.46 -0.92
N ALA A 36 7.98 -9.00 -0.47
CA ALA A 36 8.09 -8.09 0.66
C ALA A 36 7.41 -6.74 0.36
N CYS A 37 7.65 -6.15 -0.80
CA CYS A 37 7.06 -4.86 -1.15
C CYS A 37 5.53 -4.95 -1.31
N ASP A 38 5.02 -5.98 -1.99
CA ASP A 38 3.59 -6.11 -2.24
C ASP A 38 2.81 -6.39 -0.95
N SER A 39 3.33 -7.27 -0.09
CA SER A 39 2.73 -7.53 1.22
C SER A 39 2.70 -6.27 2.10
N ALA A 40 3.78 -5.50 2.15
CA ALA A 40 3.83 -4.23 2.88
C ALA A 40 2.82 -3.20 2.33
N ARG A 41 2.72 -3.07 1.00
CA ARG A 41 1.75 -2.19 0.36
C ARG A 41 0.32 -2.60 0.68
N ARG A 42 0.01 -3.88 0.54
CA ARG A 42 -1.31 -4.44 0.82
C ARG A 42 -1.72 -4.19 2.27
N LEU A 43 -0.84 -4.52 3.22
CA LEU A 43 -1.07 -4.30 4.64
C LEU A 43 -1.36 -2.82 4.93
N ALA A 44 -0.59 -1.90 4.33
CA ALA A 44 -0.79 -0.46 4.52
C ALA A 44 -2.18 -0.01 4.03
N VAL A 45 -2.63 -0.46 2.86
CA VAL A 45 -3.95 -0.11 2.32
C VAL A 45 -5.06 -0.72 3.18
N GLU A 46 -4.98 -2.01 3.49
CA GLU A 46 -6.00 -2.70 4.30
C GLU A 46 -6.14 -2.05 5.69
N THR A 47 -5.02 -1.71 6.32
CA THR A 47 -5.02 -1.00 7.61
C THR A 47 -5.65 0.38 7.49
N PHE A 48 -5.29 1.15 6.45
CA PHE A 48 -5.86 2.48 6.22
C PHE A 48 -7.37 2.43 6.00
N ASP A 49 -7.84 1.49 5.18
CA ASP A 49 -9.28 1.35 4.90
C ASP A 49 -10.06 0.94 6.16
N ALA A 50 -9.49 0.03 6.98
CA ALA A 50 -10.07 -0.33 8.27
C ALA A 50 -10.14 0.87 9.23
N GLN A 51 -9.08 1.69 9.31
CA GLN A 51 -9.07 2.91 10.11
C GLN A 51 -10.13 3.91 9.64
N GLN A 52 -10.25 4.12 8.32
CA GLN A 52 -11.24 5.03 7.75
C GLN A 52 -12.67 4.55 7.98
N ALA A 53 -12.91 3.25 7.99
CA ALA A 53 -14.23 2.68 8.31
C ALA A 53 -14.64 2.94 9.77
N LEU A 54 -13.70 2.91 10.71
CA LEU A 54 -13.94 3.24 12.11
C LEU A 54 -14.14 4.74 12.35
N GLY A 55 -13.36 5.59 11.68
CA GLY A 55 -13.38 7.04 11.88
C GLY A 55 -14.51 7.78 11.16
N ARG A 56 -15.15 7.14 10.16
CA ARG A 56 -16.22 7.76 9.39
C ARG A 56 -17.56 7.60 10.12
N PRO A 57 -18.22 8.69 10.54
CA PRO A 57 -19.56 8.57 11.10
C PRO A 57 -20.52 7.99 10.05
N PRO A 58 -21.56 7.24 10.48
CA PRO A 58 -22.57 6.74 9.56
C PRO A 58 -23.16 7.91 8.76
N ARG A 59 -23.36 7.72 7.45
CA ARG A 59 -24.00 8.75 6.63
C ARG A 59 -25.41 8.95 7.18
N PRO A 60 -25.83 10.20 7.47
CA PRO A 60 -27.17 10.43 8.00
C PRO A 60 -28.23 9.86 7.05
N GLY A 61 -29.29 9.29 7.60
CA GLY A 61 -30.42 8.83 6.83
C GLY A 61 -31.12 9.99 6.11
N TRP A 62 -31.92 9.69 5.10
CA TRP A 62 -32.70 10.74 4.41
C TRP A 62 -33.70 11.43 5.36
N PHE A 63 -34.28 10.71 6.31
CA PHE A 63 -35.10 11.27 7.38
C PHE A 63 -34.34 12.30 8.23
N GLN A 64 -33.11 11.97 8.62
CA GLN A 64 -32.30 12.85 9.47
C GLN A 64 -31.86 14.09 8.70
N ARG A 65 -31.57 13.96 7.39
CA ARG A 65 -31.33 15.10 6.50
C ARG A 65 -32.56 16.02 6.36
N LEU A 66 -33.77 15.46 6.31
CA LEU A 66 -35.01 16.26 6.25
C LEU A 66 -35.27 17.02 7.55
N LEU A 67 -34.98 16.41 8.71
CA LEU A 67 -35.18 17.02 10.02
C LEU A 67 -34.17 18.14 10.34
N SER A 68 -32.98 18.13 9.73
CA SER A 68 -31.94 19.14 9.99
C SER A 68 -32.15 20.48 9.26
N GLY A 69 -33.05 20.56 8.26
CA GLY A 69 -33.39 21.78 7.50
C GLY A 69 -32.21 22.44 6.75
N PRO A 70 -32.44 23.30 5.74
CA PRO A 70 -31.42 24.28 5.33
C PRO A 70 -31.25 25.35 6.43
N PRO A 71 -30.11 26.07 6.49
CA PRO A 71 -29.92 27.16 7.44
C PRO A 71 -30.93 28.29 7.24
#